data_AF-A0A956SDF5-F1
#
_entry.id   AF-A0A956SDF5-F1
#
_cell.length_a   1.000
_cell.length_b   1.000
_cell.length_c   1.000
_cell.angle_alpha   90.00
_cell.angle_beta   90.00
_cell.angle_gamma   90.00
#
_symmetry.space_group_name_H-M   'P 1'
#
loop_
_entity.id
_entity.type
_entity.pdbx_description
1 polymer ?
#
loop_
_entity_poly.entity_id
_entity_poly.type
_entity_poly.pdbx_seq_one_letter_code
_entity_poly.pdbx_strand_id
1 'polypeptide(L)'
;MATVLDCARLCDAVYETNPAAAGWTRIGFHEAGYLPQSAFQGAAFQKAGTVVFAFKGTSVASRSAVGDVLADLKLGVGMNTVQFDLAGQFVEETLVPDGHRVLLTGHSLGGAIAQIVGNRRRLPFLTFNAPGVGVIAGNTSEIANQSPLMGALRVAGSVISVFRHPVQAAQDAGSLFYRVQGMNVRLSTDPVSMIGIHYGRIATLPYSGLLDAHGIGTVIGVLESNATGGIPAEHLTRR
;
A
#
# COMPACT_ATOMS: atom_id res chain seq x y z
N MET A 1 6.03 18.45 7.03
CA MET A 1 5.63 17.59 5.89
C MET A 1 6.07 16.16 6.18
N ALA A 2 5.33 15.17 5.69
CA ALA A 2 5.68 13.76 5.85
C ALA A 2 6.84 13.37 4.91
N THR A 3 7.86 12.71 5.44
CA THR A 3 8.92 12.08 4.64
C THR A 3 8.57 10.63 4.30
N VAL A 4 9.31 10.00 3.37
CA VAL A 4 9.18 8.57 3.09
C VAL A 4 9.42 7.74 4.35
N LEU A 5 10.45 8.09 5.13
CA LEU A 5 10.76 7.41 6.38
C LEU A 5 9.65 7.61 7.43
N ASP A 6 9.04 8.80 7.53
CA ASP A 6 7.88 9.01 8.39
C ASP A 6 6.76 8.02 8.03
N CYS A 7 6.41 7.91 6.75
CA CYS A 7 5.35 6.99 6.32
C CYS A 7 5.67 5.52 6.66
N ALA A 8 6.92 5.07 6.47
CA ALA A 8 7.32 3.72 6.85
C ALA A 8 7.18 3.47 8.36
N ARG A 9 7.56 4.45 9.20
CA ARG A 9 7.37 4.38 10.66
C ARG A 9 5.91 4.38 11.07
N LEU A 10 5.04 5.10 10.36
CA LEU A 10 3.59 5.04 10.60
C LEU A 10 3.00 3.68 10.21
N CYS A 11 3.52 3.03 9.15
CA CYS A 11 3.14 1.65 8.81
C CYS A 11 3.55 0.65 9.90
N ASP A 12 4.70 0.84 10.53
CA ASP A 12 5.15 0.01 11.66
C ASP A 12 4.26 0.24 12.88
N ALA A 13 4.01 1.50 13.24
CA ALA A 13 3.19 1.87 14.39
C ALA A 13 1.77 1.28 14.37
N VAL A 14 1.16 1.13 13.19
CA VAL A 14 -0.22 0.60 13.07
C VAL A 14 -0.30 -0.91 13.29
N TYR A 15 0.81 -1.63 13.47
CA TYR A 15 0.77 -3.03 13.90
C TYR A 15 0.41 -3.19 15.39
N GLU A 16 0.70 -2.17 16.19
CA GLU A 16 0.41 -2.12 17.63
C GLU A 16 -1.08 -1.94 17.92
N THR A 17 -1.52 -2.34 19.12
CA THR A 17 -2.90 -2.12 19.60
C THR A 17 -3.16 -0.68 20.06
N ASN A 18 -2.10 0.07 20.37
CA ASN A 18 -2.16 1.50 20.64
C ASN A 18 -1.13 2.26 19.79
N PRO A 19 -1.39 2.45 18.47
CA PRO A 19 -0.43 3.06 17.56
C PRO A 19 -0.02 4.47 17.98
N ALA A 20 1.29 4.71 18.03
CA ALA A 20 1.89 6.01 18.32
C ALA A 20 3.16 6.19 17.49
N ALA A 21 3.45 7.43 17.09
CA ALA A 21 4.65 7.77 16.35
C ALA A 21 5.18 9.14 16.78
N ALA A 22 6.50 9.24 16.94
CA ALA A 22 7.15 10.45 17.44
C ALA A 22 6.90 11.66 16.52
N GLY A 23 6.42 12.76 17.10
CA GLY A 23 6.12 14.00 16.36
C GLY A 23 4.86 13.95 15.50
N TRP A 24 4.01 12.93 15.69
CA TRP A 24 2.72 12.77 15.02
C TRP A 24 1.60 12.67 16.05
N THR A 25 0.49 13.37 15.79
CA THR A 25 -0.72 13.28 16.63
C THR A 25 -1.68 12.28 16.00
N ARG A 26 -2.10 11.24 16.72
CA ARG A 26 -3.14 10.33 16.25
C ARG A 26 -4.51 11.01 16.35
N ILE A 27 -5.22 11.09 15.24
CA ILE A 27 -6.55 11.71 15.13
C ILE A 27 -7.67 10.71 14.82
N GLY A 28 -7.32 9.47 14.45
CA GLY A 28 -8.26 8.39 14.21
C GLY A 28 -7.60 7.04 14.41
N PHE A 29 -8.38 6.06 14.88
CA PHE A 29 -7.94 4.68 15.00
C PHE A 29 -9.13 3.74 14.81
N HIS A 30 -8.97 2.76 13.92
CA HIS A 30 -9.87 1.63 13.75
C HIS A 30 -9.11 0.38 14.17
N GLU A 31 -9.55 -0.25 15.25
CA GLU A 31 -8.96 -1.50 15.75
C GLU A 31 -9.53 -2.70 14.98
N ALA A 32 -8.70 -3.71 14.70
CA ALA A 32 -9.19 -4.96 14.11
C ALA A 32 -10.10 -5.68 15.10
N GLY A 33 -11.28 -6.09 14.63
CA GLY A 33 -12.15 -7.01 15.35
C GLY A 33 -11.69 -8.46 15.25
N TYR A 34 -12.29 -9.33 16.06
CA TYR A 34 -11.94 -10.74 16.16
C TYR A 34 -12.36 -11.61 14.96
N LEU A 35 -13.25 -11.10 14.10
CA LEU A 35 -13.76 -11.84 12.96
C LEU A 35 -13.03 -11.43 11.67
N PRO A 36 -12.85 -12.33 10.69
CA PRO A 36 -12.19 -11.99 9.42
C PRO A 36 -12.82 -10.81 8.67
N GLN A 37 -14.12 -10.59 8.87
CA GLN A 37 -14.89 -9.49 8.27
C GLN A 37 -14.62 -8.13 8.93
N SER A 38 -14.07 -8.11 10.15
CA SER A 38 -13.68 -6.90 10.88
C SER A 38 -12.17 -6.81 11.10
N ALA A 39 -11.37 -7.61 10.39
CA ALA A 39 -9.92 -7.70 10.55
C ALA A 39 -9.15 -6.46 10.05
N PHE A 40 -9.84 -5.44 9.54
CA PHE A 40 -9.23 -4.18 9.14
C PHE A 40 -8.73 -3.40 10.37
N GLN A 41 -7.47 -2.98 10.33
CA GLN A 41 -6.89 -2.05 11.30
C GLN A 41 -6.19 -0.90 10.59
N GLY A 42 -6.44 0.32 11.06
CA GLY A 42 -5.90 1.53 10.48
C GLY A 42 -5.80 2.66 11.50
N ALA A 43 -4.87 3.57 11.29
CA ALA A 43 -4.70 4.76 12.12
C ALA A 43 -4.46 5.99 11.25
N ALA A 44 -5.01 7.13 11.67
CA ALA A 44 -4.81 8.42 11.04
C ALA A 44 -3.93 9.30 11.93
N PHE A 45 -2.85 9.82 11.36
CA PHE A 45 -1.86 10.63 12.05
C PHE A 45 -1.72 12.00 11.40
N GLN A 46 -1.57 13.04 12.20
CA GLN A 46 -1.47 14.42 11.75
C GLN A 46 -0.11 15.03 12.14
N LYS A 47 0.51 15.75 11.20
CA LYS A 47 1.69 16.58 11.42
C LYS A 47 1.78 17.68 10.37
N ALA A 48 1.92 18.93 10.83
CA ALA A 48 2.25 20.10 9.99
C ALA A 48 1.46 20.18 8.66
N GLY A 49 0.12 20.24 8.74
CA GLY A 49 -0.76 20.38 7.57
C GLY A 49 -0.91 19.10 6.73
N THR A 50 -0.49 17.94 7.24
CA THR A 50 -0.62 16.65 6.56
C THR A 50 -1.27 15.63 7.49
N VAL A 51 -2.23 14.89 6.97
CA VAL A 51 -2.82 13.70 7.58
C VAL A 51 -2.39 12.48 6.78
N VAL A 52 -1.84 11.48 7.48
CA VAL A 52 -1.42 10.21 6.91
C VAL A 52 -2.28 9.10 7.50
N PHE A 53 -2.98 8.37 6.65
CA PHE A 53 -3.70 7.15 7.00
C PHE A 53 -2.79 5.96 6.78
N ALA A 54 -2.42 5.27 7.86
CA ALA A 54 -1.64 4.04 7.82
C ALA A 54 -2.56 2.83 7.98
N PHE A 55 -2.43 1.84 7.10
CA PHE A 55 -3.19 0.59 7.16
C PHE A 55 -2.28 -0.58 7.53
N LYS A 56 -2.74 -1.40 8.46
CA LYS A 56 -2.02 -2.58 8.94
C LYS A 56 -2.01 -3.66 7.87
N GLY A 57 -0.87 -4.32 7.68
CA GLY A 57 -0.78 -5.56 6.90
C GLY A 57 -1.06 -6.80 7.76
N THR A 58 -0.91 -8.01 7.19
CA THR A 58 -1.05 -9.23 8.00
C THR A 58 0.07 -9.31 9.03
N SER A 59 -0.26 -9.67 10.28
CA SER A 59 0.73 -9.82 11.35
C SER A 59 1.50 -11.13 11.14
N VAL A 60 2.79 -11.05 10.83
CA VAL A 60 3.65 -12.23 10.70
C VAL A 60 4.28 -12.58 12.04
N ALA A 61 3.80 -13.67 12.65
CA ALA A 61 4.36 -14.20 13.88
C ALA A 61 5.13 -15.51 13.63
N SER A 62 6.05 -15.59 12.65
CA SER A 62 7.07 -16.66 12.60
C SER A 62 8.09 -16.55 11.46
N ARG A 63 9.22 -17.25 11.64
CA ARG A 63 10.35 -17.43 10.70
C ARG A 63 10.00 -18.05 9.33
N SER A 64 8.71 -18.32 9.05
CA SER A 64 8.15 -18.66 7.72
C SER A 64 7.60 -17.44 6.97
N ALA A 65 8.00 -16.23 7.37
CA ALA A 65 7.41 -14.94 7.00
C ALA A 65 7.12 -14.71 5.50
N VAL A 66 8.01 -15.16 4.60
CA VAL A 66 7.77 -15.03 3.15
C VAL A 66 6.67 -15.97 2.66
N GLY A 67 6.68 -17.22 3.16
CA GLY A 67 5.71 -18.24 2.78
C GLY A 67 4.32 -17.94 3.33
N ASP A 68 4.24 -17.51 4.58
CA ASP A 68 2.98 -17.20 5.26
C ASP A 68 2.34 -15.93 4.69
N VAL A 69 3.11 -14.85 4.48
CA VAL A 69 2.56 -13.66 3.80
C VAL A 69 2.14 -13.98 2.39
N LEU A 70 2.92 -14.79 1.65
CA LEU A 70 2.57 -15.17 0.30
C LEU A 70 1.36 -16.11 0.26
N ALA A 71 1.19 -16.97 1.25
CA ALA A 71 0.04 -17.85 1.40
C ALA A 71 -1.21 -17.06 1.82
N ASP A 72 -1.10 -16.16 2.80
CA ASP A 72 -2.16 -15.24 3.22
C ASP A 72 -2.51 -14.27 2.10
N LEU A 73 -1.54 -13.85 1.30
CA LEU A 73 -1.79 -13.09 0.09
C LEU A 73 -2.43 -13.99 -0.97
N LYS A 74 -2.06 -15.25 -1.16
CA LYS A 74 -2.71 -16.13 -2.17
C LYS A 74 -4.13 -16.56 -1.77
N LEU A 75 -4.35 -16.84 -0.49
CA LEU A 75 -5.67 -17.09 0.10
C LEU A 75 -6.48 -15.80 0.14
N GLY A 76 -5.82 -14.71 0.46
CA GLY A 76 -6.36 -13.36 0.57
C GLY A 76 -6.39 -12.58 -0.73
N VAL A 77 -5.88 -13.06 -1.87
CA VAL A 77 -6.08 -12.45 -3.22
C VAL A 77 -7.51 -12.67 -3.68
N GLY A 78 -8.28 -13.51 -2.97
CA GLY A 78 -9.72 -13.30 -2.77
C GLY A 78 -9.98 -12.21 -1.73
N MET A 79 -9.37 -11.03 -1.87
CA MET A 79 -9.39 -9.95 -0.88
C MET A 79 -10.85 -9.60 -0.66
N ASN A 80 -11.37 -9.83 0.55
CA ASN A 80 -12.77 -9.54 0.80
C ASN A 80 -12.95 -8.03 0.62
N THR A 81 -13.82 -7.64 -0.32
CA THR A 81 -14.17 -6.24 -0.62
C THR A 81 -14.47 -5.44 0.65
N VAL A 82 -14.96 -6.13 1.68
CA VAL A 82 -15.21 -5.61 3.03
C VAL A 82 -14.01 -4.87 3.63
N GLN A 83 -12.77 -5.38 3.56
CA GLN A 83 -11.63 -4.65 4.16
C GLN A 83 -11.31 -3.35 3.43
N PHE A 84 -11.51 -3.29 2.11
CA PHE A 84 -11.34 -2.05 1.35
C PHE A 84 -12.45 -1.05 1.62
N ASP A 85 -13.67 -1.55 1.76
CA ASP A 85 -14.83 -0.72 2.04
C ASP A 85 -14.72 -0.14 3.46
N LEU A 86 -14.31 -0.95 4.46
CA LEU A 86 -14.01 -0.49 5.82
C LEU A 86 -12.87 0.54 5.85
N ALA A 87 -11.79 0.29 5.10
CA ALA A 87 -10.69 1.26 5.00
C ALA A 87 -11.14 2.57 4.34
N GLY A 88 -11.99 2.49 3.31
CA GLY A 88 -12.59 3.64 2.67
C GLY A 88 -13.52 4.43 3.59
N GLN A 89 -14.37 3.73 4.36
CA GLN A 89 -15.25 4.34 5.37
C GLN A 89 -14.43 5.02 6.46
N PHE A 90 -13.39 4.35 6.99
CA PHE A 90 -12.50 4.94 7.98
C PHE A 90 -11.84 6.25 7.49
N VAL A 91 -11.44 6.30 6.22
CA VAL A 91 -10.90 7.52 5.60
C VAL A 91 -11.95 8.64 5.50
N GLU A 92 -13.20 8.29 5.18
CA GLU A 92 -14.30 9.26 5.06
C GLU A 92 -14.78 9.79 6.42
N GLU A 93 -14.87 8.92 7.42
CA GLU A 93 -15.40 9.24 8.75
C GLU A 93 -14.37 9.94 9.64
N THR A 94 -13.08 9.79 9.35
CA THR A 94 -12.02 10.51 10.08
C THR A 94 -12.06 11.99 9.74
N LEU A 95 -12.30 12.82 10.76
CA LEU A 95 -12.29 14.28 10.61
C LEU A 95 -10.90 14.79 10.24
N VAL A 96 -10.69 15.11 8.97
CA VAL A 96 -9.48 15.77 8.46
C VAL A 96 -9.67 17.28 8.55
N PRO A 97 -8.80 18.02 9.26
CA PRO A 97 -8.94 19.47 9.34
C PRO A 97 -8.78 20.14 7.98
N ASP A 98 -9.52 21.23 7.75
CA ASP A 98 -9.50 21.94 6.48
C ASP A 98 -8.08 22.36 6.05
N GLY A 99 -7.85 22.32 4.74
CA GLY A 99 -6.56 22.64 4.15
C GLY A 99 -5.44 21.62 4.38
N HIS A 100 -5.70 20.52 5.12
CA HIS A 100 -4.71 19.46 5.29
C HIS A 100 -4.60 18.59 4.04
N ARG A 101 -3.37 18.21 3.71
CA ARG A 101 -3.11 17.20 2.70
C ARG A 101 -3.37 15.81 3.28
N VAL A 102 -4.04 14.97 2.51
CA VAL A 102 -4.26 13.55 2.86
C VAL A 102 -3.28 12.69 2.08
N LEU A 103 -2.70 11.69 2.74
CA LEU A 103 -1.84 10.65 2.14
C LEU A 103 -2.21 9.29 2.74
N LEU A 104 -2.30 8.26 1.89
CA LEU A 104 -2.49 6.89 2.35
C LEU A 104 -1.16 6.15 2.37
N THR A 105 -0.95 5.28 3.34
CA THR A 105 0.25 4.46 3.45
C THR A 105 -0.07 3.09 4.02
N GLY A 106 0.80 2.14 3.74
CA GLY A 106 0.64 0.77 4.22
C GLY A 106 1.78 -0.12 3.78
N HIS A 107 2.01 -1.15 4.58
CA HIS A 107 2.99 -2.18 4.34
C HIS A 107 2.32 -3.49 3.96
N SER A 108 2.91 -4.28 3.03
CA SER A 108 2.38 -5.60 2.65
C SER A 108 0.90 -5.50 2.23
N LEU A 109 0.00 -6.29 2.84
CA LEU A 109 -1.46 -6.19 2.64
C LEU A 109 -2.01 -4.78 2.89
N GLY A 110 -1.52 -4.05 3.90
CA GLY A 110 -1.94 -2.67 4.17
C GLY A 110 -1.59 -1.73 3.01
N GLY A 111 -0.49 -2.00 2.31
CA GLY A 111 -0.12 -1.26 1.10
C GLY A 111 -1.01 -1.58 -0.09
N ALA A 112 -1.48 -2.81 -0.21
CA ALA A 112 -2.52 -3.18 -1.18
C ALA A 112 -3.85 -2.45 -0.92
N ILE A 113 -4.26 -2.34 0.35
CA ILE A 113 -5.43 -1.54 0.75
C ILE A 113 -5.23 -0.07 0.36
N ALA A 114 -4.06 0.51 0.68
CA ALA A 114 -3.74 1.90 0.33
C ALA A 114 -3.79 2.17 -1.18
N GLN A 115 -3.29 1.25 -2.00
CA GLN A 115 -3.36 1.34 -3.46
C GLN A 115 -4.82 1.38 -3.96
N ILE A 116 -5.68 0.46 -3.46
CA ILE A 116 -7.09 0.36 -3.90
C ILE A 116 -7.88 1.58 -3.43
N VAL A 117 -7.81 1.92 -2.14
CA VAL A 117 -8.53 3.07 -1.58
C VAL A 117 -8.03 4.36 -2.23
N GLY A 118 -6.72 4.51 -2.41
CA GLY A 118 -6.12 5.67 -3.05
C GLY A 118 -6.57 5.83 -4.50
N ASN A 119 -6.60 4.74 -5.27
CA ASN A 119 -7.12 4.75 -6.63
C ASN A 119 -8.61 5.13 -6.68
N ARG A 120 -9.45 4.48 -5.87
CA ARG A 120 -10.91 4.70 -5.84
C ARG A 120 -11.30 6.10 -5.36
N ARG A 121 -10.61 6.61 -4.34
CA ARG A 121 -10.88 7.90 -3.70
C ARG A 121 -10.06 9.06 -4.29
N ARG A 122 -9.19 8.78 -5.27
CA ARG A 122 -8.26 9.75 -5.89
C ARG A 122 -7.36 10.43 -4.85
N LEU A 123 -6.95 9.68 -3.84
CA LEU A 123 -6.04 10.14 -2.80
C LEU A 123 -4.61 9.65 -3.11
N PRO A 124 -3.58 10.47 -2.83
CA PRO A 124 -2.23 10.03 -3.04
C PRO A 124 -1.86 8.92 -2.06
N PHE A 125 -0.98 8.01 -2.48
CA PHE A 125 -0.50 6.94 -1.61
C PHE A 125 1.00 6.68 -1.75
N LEU A 126 1.59 6.22 -0.64
CA LEU A 126 2.97 5.78 -0.55
C LEU A 126 3.00 4.44 0.20
N THR A 127 3.40 3.36 -0.47
CA THR A 127 3.36 2.01 0.12
C THR A 127 4.74 1.39 0.24
N PHE A 128 4.86 0.37 1.08
CA PHE A 128 6.11 -0.33 1.35
C PHE A 128 5.95 -1.83 1.18
N ASN A 129 6.76 -2.44 0.31
CA ASN A 129 6.72 -3.88 0.03
C ASN A 129 5.29 -4.42 -0.24
N ALA A 130 4.43 -3.57 -0.81
CA ALA A 130 3.06 -3.95 -1.10
C ALA A 130 3.01 -4.87 -2.33
N PRO A 131 2.09 -5.83 -2.41
CA PRO A 131 1.83 -6.53 -3.66
C PRO A 131 1.04 -5.62 -4.62
N GLY A 132 1.14 -5.91 -5.91
CA GLY A 132 0.35 -5.26 -6.93
C GLY A 132 -1.09 -5.77 -6.94
N VAL A 133 -2.05 -4.84 -6.92
CA VAL A 133 -3.51 -5.09 -6.86
C VAL A 133 -4.30 -4.54 -8.05
N GLY A 134 -3.61 -3.98 -9.04
CA GLY A 134 -4.20 -3.46 -10.25
C GLY A 134 -4.79 -4.58 -11.11
N VAL A 135 -6.09 -4.46 -11.40
CA VAL A 135 -6.79 -5.35 -12.33
C VAL A 135 -6.48 -4.97 -13.78
N ILE A 136 -6.32 -3.68 -14.09
CA ILE A 136 -5.92 -3.17 -15.41
C ILE A 136 -4.98 -1.99 -15.22
N ALA A 137 -3.89 -1.97 -15.99
CA ALA A 137 -2.84 -0.95 -15.90
C ALA A 137 -3.28 0.39 -16.52
N GLY A 138 -4.06 1.18 -15.77
CA GLY A 138 -4.50 2.51 -16.21
C GLY A 138 -3.38 3.55 -16.37
N ASN A 139 -2.22 3.34 -15.74
CA ASN A 139 -1.02 4.13 -15.99
C ASN A 139 0.22 3.28 -15.80
N THR A 140 0.97 3.00 -16.86
CA THR A 140 2.37 2.60 -16.68
C THR A 140 3.18 3.12 -17.85
N SER A 141 3.93 4.18 -17.57
CA SER A 141 5.18 4.49 -18.28
C SER A 141 6.19 3.32 -18.24
N GLU A 142 5.89 2.21 -17.55
CA GLU A 142 6.60 0.94 -17.65
C GLU A 142 6.07 -0.03 -18.73
N ILE A 143 4.85 0.14 -19.27
CA ILE A 143 4.36 -0.70 -20.39
C ILE A 143 5.19 -0.47 -21.65
N ALA A 144 5.67 0.75 -21.86
CA ALA A 144 6.47 1.10 -23.02
C ALA A 144 7.89 0.49 -23.02
N ASN A 145 8.39 0.00 -21.88
CA ASN A 145 9.79 -0.40 -21.69
C ASN A 145 9.99 -1.88 -21.33
N GLN A 146 8.96 -2.73 -21.43
CA GLN A 146 9.08 -4.18 -21.15
C GLN A 146 8.87 -5.06 -22.39
N SER A 147 9.44 -6.27 -22.34
CA SER A 147 9.32 -7.24 -23.44
C SER A 147 7.86 -7.56 -23.78
N PRO A 148 7.52 -7.75 -25.07
CA PRO A 148 6.15 -8.04 -25.52
C PRO A 148 5.49 -9.22 -24.80
N LEU A 149 6.29 -10.23 -24.41
CA LEU A 149 5.81 -11.43 -23.72
C LEU A 149 5.34 -11.12 -22.28
N MET A 150 6.08 -10.30 -21.54
CA MET A 150 5.69 -9.89 -20.18
C MET A 150 4.49 -8.94 -20.21
N GLY A 151 4.39 -8.10 -21.25
CA GLY A 151 3.19 -7.31 -21.53
C GLY A 151 1.96 -8.18 -21.78
N ALA A 152 2.08 -9.19 -22.65
CA ALA A 152 0.99 -10.11 -22.97
C ALA A 152 0.56 -10.99 -21.78
N LEU A 153 1.51 -11.50 -20.99
CA LEU A 153 1.21 -12.25 -19.76
C LEU A 153 0.47 -11.40 -18.72
N ARG A 154 0.81 -10.11 -18.59
CA ARG A 154 0.08 -9.18 -17.72
C ARG A 154 -1.32 -8.89 -18.24
N VAL A 155 -1.49 -8.69 -19.56
CA VAL A 155 -2.82 -8.54 -20.18
C VAL A 155 -3.68 -9.78 -19.93
N ALA A 156 -3.14 -10.99 -20.13
CA ALA A 156 -3.84 -12.24 -19.85
C ALA A 156 -4.24 -12.36 -18.36
N GLY A 157 -3.35 -11.99 -17.43
CA GLY A 157 -3.63 -11.94 -16.00
C GLY A 157 -4.76 -10.96 -15.64
N SER A 158 -4.79 -9.79 -16.28
CA SER A 158 -5.87 -8.82 -16.11
C SER A 158 -7.23 -9.35 -16.58
N VAL A 159 -7.31 -10.10 -17.69
CA VAL A 159 -8.58 -10.70 -18.13
C VAL A 159 -9.06 -11.77 -17.15
N ILE A 160 -8.16 -12.60 -16.62
CA ILE A 160 -8.51 -13.63 -15.61
C ILE A 160 -9.05 -12.98 -14.32
N SER A 161 -8.48 -11.84 -13.91
CA SER A 161 -8.97 -11.06 -12.78
C SER A 161 -10.38 -10.48 -13.02
N VAL A 162 -10.68 -9.99 -14.23
CA VAL A 162 -12.02 -9.54 -14.64
C VAL A 162 -13.07 -10.64 -14.49
N PHE A 163 -12.72 -11.89 -14.84
CA PHE A 163 -13.62 -13.03 -14.68
C PHE A 163 -13.82 -13.47 -13.22
N ARG A 164 -12.85 -13.22 -12.33
CA ARG A 164 -12.96 -13.58 -10.89
C ARG A 164 -13.62 -12.51 -10.03
N HIS A 165 -13.47 -11.23 -10.38
CA HIS A 165 -14.01 -10.10 -9.61
C HIS A 165 -14.64 -9.04 -10.54
N PRO A 166 -15.79 -9.33 -11.17
CA PRO A 166 -16.39 -8.46 -12.19
C PRO A 166 -16.82 -7.09 -11.66
N VAL A 167 -17.23 -7.00 -10.39
CA VAL A 167 -17.57 -5.72 -9.75
C VAL A 167 -16.33 -4.85 -9.53
N GLN A 168 -15.22 -5.46 -9.11
CA GLN A 168 -13.96 -4.76 -8.91
C GLN A 168 -13.38 -4.29 -10.25
N ALA A 169 -13.43 -5.15 -11.27
CA ALA A 169 -13.06 -4.80 -12.63
C ALA A 169 -13.92 -3.67 -13.22
N ALA A 170 -15.24 -3.65 -12.97
CA ALA A 170 -16.11 -2.57 -13.43
C ALA A 170 -15.84 -1.24 -12.71
N GLN A 171 -15.58 -1.27 -11.40
CA GLN A 171 -15.17 -0.09 -10.64
C GLN A 171 -13.79 0.43 -11.08
N ASP A 172 -12.87 -0.49 -11.38
CA ASP A 172 -11.53 -0.15 -11.86
C ASP A 172 -11.56 0.37 -13.31
N ALA A 173 -12.47 -0.13 -14.15
CA ALA A 173 -12.67 0.36 -15.52
C ALA A 173 -13.05 1.86 -15.55
N GLY A 174 -13.84 2.32 -14.59
CA GLY A 174 -14.15 3.75 -14.41
C GLY A 174 -12.95 4.61 -13.97
N SER A 175 -11.92 3.98 -13.39
CA SER A 175 -10.68 4.64 -12.95
C SER A 175 -9.58 4.68 -14.02
N LEU A 176 -9.75 3.97 -15.14
CA LEU A 176 -8.75 3.82 -16.21
C LEU A 176 -8.32 5.13 -16.89
N PHE A 177 -9.08 6.20 -16.74
CA PHE A 177 -8.84 7.48 -17.40
C PHE A 177 -8.16 8.54 -16.53
N TYR A 178 -7.74 8.19 -15.30
CA TYR A 178 -7.15 9.16 -14.37
C TYR A 178 -5.73 8.76 -13.95
N ARG A 179 -4.87 9.78 -13.78
CA ARG A 179 -3.50 9.58 -13.34
C ARG A 179 -3.45 9.23 -11.86
N VAL A 180 -2.98 8.03 -11.53
CA VAL A 180 -2.83 7.57 -10.15
C VAL A 180 -1.67 8.32 -9.47
N GLN A 181 -1.96 8.98 -8.35
CA GLN A 181 -0.97 9.71 -7.53
C GLN A 181 -0.30 8.76 -6.51
N GLY A 182 0.40 7.74 -7.00
CA GLY A 182 0.89 6.65 -6.17
C GLY A 182 2.38 6.37 -6.33
N MET A 183 3.04 6.01 -5.23
CA MET A 183 4.39 5.44 -5.23
C MET A 183 4.42 4.17 -4.37
N ASN A 184 5.02 3.11 -4.90
CA ASN A 184 5.26 1.86 -4.19
C ASN A 184 6.77 1.70 -4.01
N VAL A 185 7.23 1.84 -2.78
CA VAL A 185 8.64 1.61 -2.42
C VAL A 185 8.80 0.14 -2.09
N ARG A 186 9.79 -0.51 -2.70
CA ARG A 186 10.10 -1.92 -2.45
C ARG A 186 11.59 -2.18 -2.30
N LEU A 187 11.94 -3.22 -1.55
CA LEU A 187 13.29 -3.76 -1.57
C LEU A 187 13.49 -4.68 -2.78
N SER A 188 14.69 -4.69 -3.36
CA SER A 188 14.99 -5.42 -4.60
C SER A 188 14.86 -6.93 -4.51
N THR A 189 14.87 -7.48 -3.30
CA THR A 189 14.76 -8.91 -2.99
C THR A 189 13.44 -9.28 -2.33
N ASP A 190 12.53 -8.32 -2.11
CA ASP A 190 11.23 -8.60 -1.51
C ASP A 190 10.32 -9.36 -2.49
N PRO A 191 9.94 -10.62 -2.21
CA PRO A 191 9.16 -11.44 -3.14
C PRO A 191 7.69 -11.00 -3.25
N VAL A 192 7.15 -10.32 -2.22
CA VAL A 192 5.73 -9.94 -2.18
C VAL A 192 5.46 -8.79 -3.16
N SER A 193 6.31 -7.78 -3.16
CA SER A 193 6.18 -6.63 -4.06
C SER A 193 6.51 -6.91 -5.53
N MET A 194 7.03 -8.10 -5.85
CA MET A 194 7.23 -8.54 -7.23
C MET A 194 5.96 -9.10 -7.88
N ILE A 195 4.90 -9.32 -7.10
CA ILE A 195 3.67 -9.96 -7.56
C ILE A 195 2.66 -8.90 -7.97
N GLY A 196 1.90 -9.20 -9.03
CA GLY A 196 0.77 -8.39 -9.47
C GLY A 196 1.16 -7.12 -10.21
N ILE A 197 0.15 -6.33 -10.57
CA ILE A 197 0.31 -5.02 -11.22
C ILE A 197 0.10 -3.96 -10.16
N HIS A 198 1.02 -3.02 -10.00
CA HIS A 198 0.88 -1.96 -9.02
C HIS A 198 0.09 -0.78 -9.59
N TYR A 199 -0.71 -0.14 -8.74
CA TYR A 199 -1.20 1.20 -9.05
C TYR A 199 -0.07 2.21 -8.77
N GLY A 200 0.13 3.18 -9.67
CA GLY A 200 1.18 4.20 -9.50
C GLY A 200 2.59 3.71 -9.85
N ARG A 201 3.60 4.48 -9.45
CA ARG A 201 5.02 4.23 -9.77
C ARG A 201 5.63 3.23 -8.80
N ILE A 202 6.74 2.60 -9.20
CA ILE A 202 7.54 1.74 -8.34
C ILE A 202 8.93 2.37 -8.15
N ALA A 203 9.37 2.46 -6.90
CA ALA A 203 10.76 2.78 -6.54
C ALA A 203 11.38 1.55 -5.90
N THR A 204 12.46 1.04 -6.50
CA THR A 204 13.17 -0.15 -5.99
C THR A 204 14.44 0.29 -5.27
N LEU A 205 14.57 -0.09 -4.00
CA LEU A 205 15.76 0.15 -3.18
C LEU A 205 16.62 -1.12 -3.17
N PRO A 206 17.95 -0.99 -3.34
CA PRO A 206 18.84 -2.15 -3.31
C PRO A 206 18.90 -2.75 -1.90
N TYR A 207 18.76 -4.06 -1.83
CA TYR A 207 18.86 -4.85 -0.61
C TYR A 207 19.31 -6.28 -0.94
N SER A 208 20.14 -6.89 -0.10
CA SER A 208 20.75 -8.21 -0.35
C SER A 208 20.18 -9.33 0.53
N GLY A 209 19.52 -9.01 1.65
CA GLY A 209 18.82 -10.00 2.47
C GLY A 209 17.59 -10.52 1.74
N LEU A 210 17.28 -11.82 1.89
CA LEU A 210 16.08 -12.43 1.28
C LEU A 210 15.01 -12.77 2.32
N LEU A 211 15.43 -13.22 3.50
CA LEU A 211 14.51 -13.74 4.53
C LEU A 211 13.75 -12.65 5.28
N ASP A 212 14.34 -11.46 5.38
CA ASP A 212 13.85 -10.30 6.11
C ASP A 212 13.47 -9.13 5.20
N ALA A 213 13.71 -9.26 3.89
CA ALA A 213 13.43 -8.23 2.89
C ALA A 213 12.00 -7.71 2.95
N HIS A 214 11.05 -8.57 3.33
CA HIS A 214 9.66 -8.17 3.41
C HIS A 214 9.35 -7.29 4.63
N GLY A 215 10.06 -7.45 5.76
CA GLY A 215 9.69 -6.80 7.02
C GLY A 215 9.73 -5.26 6.98
N ILE A 216 8.73 -4.61 7.58
CA ILE A 216 8.67 -3.14 7.67
C ILE A 216 9.87 -2.56 8.42
N GLY A 217 10.35 -3.23 9.48
CA GLY A 217 11.58 -2.84 10.18
C GLY A 217 12.81 -2.84 9.28
N THR A 218 12.91 -3.81 8.35
CA THR A 218 13.98 -3.86 7.34
C THR A 218 13.89 -2.68 6.38
N VAL A 219 12.68 -2.37 5.91
CA VAL A 219 12.44 -1.19 5.05
C VAL A 219 12.85 0.10 5.76
N ILE A 220 12.49 0.25 7.04
CA ILE A 220 12.88 1.39 7.87
C ILE A 220 14.41 1.50 7.95
N GLY A 221 15.11 0.41 8.27
CA GLY A 221 16.58 0.41 8.35
C GLY A 221 17.26 0.79 7.03
N VAL A 222 16.72 0.32 5.90
CA VAL A 222 17.21 0.73 4.57
C VAL A 222 16.94 2.22 4.32
N LEU A 223 15.76 2.72 4.67
CA LEU A 223 15.40 4.14 4.47
C LEU A 223 16.18 5.09 5.38
N GLU A 224 16.57 4.66 6.58
CA GLU A 224 17.42 5.46 7.49
C GLU A 224 18.83 5.68 6.92
N SER A 225 19.32 4.72 6.14
CA SER A 225 20.66 4.78 5.52
C SER A 225 20.64 5.29 4.07
N ASN A 226 19.46 5.55 3.51
CA ASN A 226 19.28 5.92 2.11
C ASN A 226 18.68 7.32 1.95
N ALA A 227 19.18 8.10 0.98
CA ALA A 227 18.68 9.45 0.69
C ALA A 227 17.15 9.50 0.40
N THR A 228 16.57 8.39 -0.07
CA THR A 228 15.12 8.26 -0.29
C THR A 228 14.31 8.50 0.98
N GLY A 229 14.83 8.10 2.15
CA GLY A 229 14.13 8.25 3.42
C GLY A 229 13.78 9.70 3.76
N GLY A 230 14.67 10.64 3.42
CA GLY A 230 14.48 12.07 3.68
C GLY A 230 13.61 12.82 2.66
N ILE A 231 13.19 12.16 1.57
CA ILE A 231 12.39 12.80 0.52
C ILE A 231 10.97 13.08 1.08
N PRO A 232 10.41 14.28 0.88
CA PRO A 232 9.00 14.53 1.17
C PRO A 232 8.09 13.60 0.35
N ALA A 233 7.17 12.89 0.99
CA ALA A 233 6.31 11.90 0.35
C ALA A 233 5.50 12.50 -0.81
N GLU A 234 5.08 13.76 -0.68
CA GLU A 234 4.37 14.51 -1.72
C GLU A 234 5.16 14.69 -3.04
N HIS A 235 6.49 14.73 -2.97
CA HIS A 235 7.34 14.83 -4.17
C HIS A 235 7.35 13.53 -4.98
N LEU A 236 7.04 12.39 -4.34
CA LEU A 236 6.98 11.09 -4.99
C LEU A 236 5.58 10.78 -5.53
N THR A 237 4.54 11.34 -4.92
CA THR A 237 3.14 11.08 -5.27
C THR A 237 2.55 12.11 -6.25
N ARG A 238 3.15 13.30 -6.39
CA ARG A 238 2.71 14.33 -7.35
C ARG A 238 3.61 14.41 -8.58
N ARG A 239 3.13 13.93 -9.74
CA ARG A 239 3.52 14.40 -11.08
C ARG A 239 2.40 14.18 -12.08
#